data_AF-A0A9P6BFU8-F1
#
_entry.id   AF-A0A9P6BFU8-F1
#
_cell.length_a   1.000
_cell.length_b   1.000
_cell.length_c   1.000
_cell.angle_alpha   90.00
_cell.angle_beta   90.00
_cell.angle_gamma   90.00
#
_symmetry.space_group_name_H-M   'P 1'
#
loop_
_entity.id
_entity.type
_entity.pdbx_description
1 polymer ?
#
loop_
_entity_poly.entity_id
_entity_poly.type
_entity_poly.pdbx_seq_one_letter_code
_entity_poly.pdbx_strand_id
1 'polypeptide(L)'
;MTSYFSLSNLTQQLPWAPNTPNIPVRIPNDDTTFNPKEYPNVVFLAKGKLSGKVHLVHGGPESDSTGLGLISTRIWVVRESDKNQVTITPIFDQRTHTFYLEGPTDFTSNSIYHETTIQYPRATLATESLTVESPNTSLQGNQLFNLFFDTIKTALTNGSVSLDGVQTDVAHIHTTNGSIGGVYDAGHVDFASSNGGIMAKLNIRDPRDGRQSVVSTKTSNGLIDLHVTVTDTVRGVWMENVTRNSNLAVGTLLGKADRASFISSTTSNGRIDFNLDASQSGQPLEVANKSTNGSVISSIMVPENQRFQGAVETSNSSASVNLTEAFQGAFELNTSNASAKVEGSNLVLEQDKKASKRGYRRGNGTGKIKVHSSNGPVSLRFYPAGDSQASVSF
;
A
#
# COMPACT_ATOMS: atom_id res chain seq x y z
N MET A 1 -9.19 16.41 -15.10
CA MET A 1 -8.78 17.64 -14.39
C MET A 1 -7.97 17.21 -13.18
N THR A 2 -6.65 17.15 -13.30
CA THR A 2 -5.74 16.67 -12.26
C THR A 2 -5.49 17.79 -11.26
N SER A 3 -6.17 17.76 -10.11
CA SER A 3 -5.90 18.68 -9.01
C SER A 3 -4.62 18.24 -8.30
N TYR A 4 -3.52 18.90 -8.58
CA TYR A 4 -2.30 18.79 -7.78
C TYR A 4 -2.58 19.33 -6.38
N PHE A 5 -2.71 18.44 -5.39
CA PHE A 5 -2.64 18.83 -4.00
C PHE A 5 -1.18 19.20 -3.70
N SER A 6 -0.88 20.50 -3.82
CA SER A 6 0.38 21.07 -3.36
C SER A 6 0.34 21.15 -1.83
N LEU A 7 1.02 20.22 -1.16
CA LEU A 7 1.38 20.31 0.27
C LEU A 7 2.52 21.33 0.49
N SER A 8 2.43 22.50 -0.16
CA SER A 8 3.33 23.61 0.09
C SER A 8 2.72 24.50 1.17
N ASN A 9 3.51 24.75 2.23
CA ASN A 9 3.36 25.81 3.22
C ASN A 9 2.75 25.42 4.57
N LEU A 10 3.55 24.72 5.36
CA LEU A 10 3.65 24.96 6.81
C LEU A 10 5.02 24.53 7.36
N THR A 11 6.11 24.89 6.67
CA THR A 11 7.43 25.03 7.30
C THR A 11 7.52 26.40 7.94
N GLN A 12 6.76 26.61 9.02
CA GLN A 12 7.18 27.61 10.01
C GLN A 12 8.57 27.16 10.48
N GLN A 13 9.61 27.91 10.13
CA GLN A 13 10.94 27.77 10.72
C GLN A 13 10.79 27.99 12.22
N LEU A 14 10.56 26.91 12.97
CA LEU A 14 10.72 26.93 14.41
C LEU A 14 12.16 27.36 14.70
N PRO A 15 12.39 28.24 15.71
CA PRO A 15 13.72 28.64 16.12
C PRO A 15 14.56 27.38 16.34
N TRP A 16 15.75 27.36 15.75
CA TRP A 16 16.60 26.17 15.62
C TRP A 16 16.70 25.46 16.96
N ALA A 17 16.16 24.24 17.03
CA ALA A 17 16.33 23.41 18.21
C ALA A 17 17.84 23.22 18.41
N PRO A 18 18.41 23.55 19.59
CA PRO A 18 19.86 23.65 19.81
C PRO A 18 20.67 22.34 19.63
N ASN A 19 20.08 21.29 19.06
CA ASN A 19 20.66 19.96 18.88
C ASN A 19 20.44 19.40 17.46
N THR A 20 20.23 20.25 16.43
CA THR A 20 20.16 19.78 15.05
C THR A 20 21.57 19.46 14.51
N PRO A 21 21.83 18.25 13.99
CA PRO A 21 23.14 17.90 13.46
C PRO A 21 23.47 18.76 12.23
N ASN A 22 24.63 19.41 12.23
CA ASN A 22 25.01 20.36 11.19
C ASN A 22 26.49 20.35 10.82
N ILE A 23 27.33 19.58 11.53
CA ILE A 23 28.76 19.43 11.24
C ILE A 23 28.94 18.20 10.34
N PRO A 24 29.26 18.36 9.05
CA PRO A 24 29.52 17.22 8.17
C PRO A 24 30.84 16.56 8.55
N VAL A 25 30.84 15.24 8.71
CA VAL A 25 32.04 14.46 9.04
C VAL A 25 32.25 13.32 8.05
N ARG A 26 33.53 13.06 7.74
CA ARG A 26 33.94 11.90 6.94
C ARG A 26 34.25 10.72 7.84
N ILE A 27 33.56 9.61 7.64
CA ILE A 27 33.79 8.35 8.34
C ILE A 27 34.47 7.39 7.35
N PRO A 28 35.47 6.59 7.76
CA PRO A 28 36.03 5.56 6.89
C PRO A 28 34.94 4.65 6.31
N ASN A 29 35.09 4.27 5.03
CA ASN A 29 34.12 3.46 4.28
C ASN A 29 32.76 4.14 4.06
N ASP A 30 32.71 5.48 4.11
CA ASP A 30 31.50 6.23 3.77
C ASP A 30 31.03 6.00 2.33
N ASP A 31 31.95 5.62 1.44
CA ASP A 31 31.66 5.13 0.10
C ASP A 31 32.12 3.67 -0.07
N THR A 32 31.24 2.82 -0.62
CA THR A 32 31.57 1.44 -1.00
C THR A 32 30.90 1.06 -2.31
N THR A 33 31.62 0.30 -3.14
CA THR A 33 31.10 -0.18 -4.42
C THR A 33 30.83 -1.68 -4.37
N PHE A 34 29.88 -2.15 -5.17
CA PHE A 34 29.57 -3.57 -5.29
C PHE A 34 29.24 -3.94 -6.73
N ASN A 35 29.51 -5.18 -7.11
CA ASN A 35 29.06 -5.71 -8.40
C ASN A 35 27.67 -6.34 -8.24
N PRO A 36 26.59 -5.79 -8.82
CA PRO A 36 25.23 -6.33 -8.64
C PRO A 36 25.05 -7.76 -9.13
N LYS A 37 25.93 -8.24 -10.03
CA LYS A 37 25.91 -9.63 -10.50
C LYS A 37 26.47 -10.61 -9.46
N GLU A 38 27.46 -10.17 -8.70
CA GLU A 38 28.10 -10.96 -7.65
C GLU A 38 27.31 -10.87 -6.33
N TYR A 39 26.85 -9.66 -6.00
CA TYR A 39 26.09 -9.33 -4.80
C TYR A 39 24.67 -8.84 -5.16
N PRO A 40 23.79 -9.73 -5.64
CA PRO A 40 22.42 -9.37 -5.99
C PRO A 40 21.52 -9.10 -4.77
N ASN A 41 22.02 -9.35 -3.55
CA ASN A 41 21.35 -9.02 -2.31
C ASN A 41 22.07 -7.83 -1.66
N VAL A 42 21.35 -6.74 -1.44
CA VAL A 42 21.88 -5.54 -0.77
C VAL A 42 21.12 -5.31 0.52
N VAL A 43 21.84 -5.16 1.63
CA VAL A 43 21.26 -4.92 2.95
C VAL A 43 21.84 -3.63 3.51
N PHE A 44 21.00 -2.64 3.79
CA PHE A 44 21.35 -1.47 4.58
C PHE A 44 20.80 -1.65 5.99
N LEU A 45 21.68 -1.71 6.98
CA LEU A 45 21.32 -1.83 8.38
C LEU A 45 21.88 -0.63 9.13
N ALA A 46 21.02 0.10 9.85
CA ALA A 46 21.47 1.11 10.78
C ALA A 46 20.98 0.83 12.20
N LYS A 47 21.83 1.04 13.19
CA LYS A 47 21.50 0.87 14.62
C LYS A 47 22.01 2.04 15.47
N GLY A 48 21.45 2.17 16.66
CA GLY A 48 21.75 3.27 17.58
C GLY A 48 20.85 4.48 17.36
N LYS A 49 21.22 5.61 17.98
CA LYS A 49 20.49 6.88 17.93
C LYS A 49 20.82 7.67 16.68
N LEU A 50 20.36 7.13 15.57
CA LEU A 50 20.50 7.71 14.25
C LEU A 50 19.14 8.20 13.75
N SER A 51 19.17 9.13 12.81
CA SER A 51 18.04 9.53 11.97
C SER A 51 18.58 9.82 10.57
N GLY A 52 17.74 9.71 9.56
CA GLY A 52 18.29 9.88 8.22
C GLY A 52 17.36 9.67 7.06
N LYS A 53 17.99 9.59 5.89
CA LYS A 53 17.35 9.25 4.64
C LYS A 53 18.20 8.24 3.89
N VAL A 54 17.54 7.29 3.25
CA VAL A 54 18.13 6.41 2.25
C VAL A 54 17.51 6.76 0.91
N HIS A 55 18.33 7.09 -0.07
CA HIS A 55 17.95 7.36 -1.45
C HIS A 55 18.28 6.12 -2.30
N LEU A 56 17.27 5.49 -2.87
CA LEU A 56 17.42 4.43 -3.85
C LEU A 56 17.40 5.04 -5.25
N VAL A 57 18.48 4.80 -6.01
CA VAL A 57 18.69 5.40 -7.33
C VAL A 57 19.01 4.30 -8.35
N HIS A 58 18.39 4.38 -9.52
CA HIS A 58 18.75 3.55 -10.67
C HIS A 58 19.37 4.41 -11.79
N GLY A 59 20.66 4.23 -11.96
CA GLY A 59 21.52 4.97 -12.88
C GLY A 59 22.24 6.15 -12.23
N GLY A 60 23.30 6.60 -12.90
CA GLY A 60 24.09 7.76 -12.46
C GLY A 60 25.50 7.67 -13.02
N PRO A 61 26.18 8.82 -13.21
CA PRO A 61 27.40 8.90 -14.01
C PRO A 61 28.51 7.96 -13.51
N GLU A 62 28.67 7.86 -12.19
CA GLU A 62 29.70 7.02 -11.57
C GLU A 62 29.39 5.52 -11.72
N SER A 63 28.20 5.07 -11.29
CA SER A 63 27.80 3.66 -11.41
C SER A 63 27.69 3.20 -12.87
N ASP A 64 27.25 4.08 -13.77
CA ASP A 64 27.08 3.75 -15.19
C ASP A 64 28.42 3.60 -15.90
N SER A 65 29.41 4.43 -15.55
CA SER A 65 30.75 4.35 -16.15
C SER A 65 31.52 3.10 -15.70
N THR A 66 31.32 2.66 -14.46
CA THR A 66 32.04 1.54 -13.86
C THR A 66 31.28 0.21 -14.00
N GLY A 67 29.97 0.26 -14.19
CA GLY A 67 29.10 -0.92 -14.09
C GLY A 67 28.97 -1.47 -12.67
N LEU A 68 29.44 -0.75 -11.65
CA LEU A 68 29.35 -1.12 -10.24
C LEU A 68 28.26 -0.32 -9.54
N GLY A 69 27.52 -0.97 -8.64
CA GLY A 69 26.67 -0.28 -7.68
C GLY A 69 27.51 0.49 -6.66
N LEU A 70 26.91 1.54 -6.11
CA LEU A 70 27.54 2.45 -5.15
C LEU A 70 26.62 2.59 -3.93
N ILE A 71 27.18 2.50 -2.74
CA ILE A 71 26.55 2.93 -1.50
C ILE A 71 27.40 4.06 -0.93
N SER A 72 26.84 5.27 -0.87
CA SER A 72 27.54 6.48 -0.40
C SER A 72 26.77 7.11 0.75
N THR A 73 27.43 7.37 1.87
CA THR A 73 26.81 7.90 3.09
C THR A 73 27.46 9.21 3.52
N ARG A 74 26.64 10.24 3.73
CA ARG A 74 27.06 11.49 4.36
C ARG A 74 26.56 11.51 5.80
N ILE A 75 27.42 11.90 6.74
CA ILE A 75 27.10 11.96 8.17
C ILE A 75 27.20 13.40 8.66
N TRP A 76 26.21 13.82 9.43
CA TRP A 76 26.23 15.07 10.18
C TRP A 76 26.11 14.79 11.67
N VAL A 77 26.93 15.48 12.46
CA VAL A 77 26.95 15.40 13.92
C VAL A 77 26.64 16.77 14.52
N VAL A 78 26.27 16.79 15.79
CA VAL A 78 26.09 18.05 16.55
C VAL A 78 27.44 18.57 17.06
N ARG A 79 28.35 17.68 17.45
CA ARG A 79 29.71 18.02 17.90
C ARG A 79 30.72 17.15 17.16
N GLU A 80 31.86 17.72 16.78
CA GLU A 80 32.93 16.96 16.11
C GLU A 80 33.38 15.73 16.92
N SER A 81 33.33 15.81 18.25
CA SER A 81 33.64 14.69 19.15
C SER A 81 32.73 13.46 18.96
N ASP A 82 31.51 13.67 18.46
CA ASP A 82 30.54 12.60 18.24
C ASP A 82 30.89 11.76 16.99
N LYS A 83 31.81 12.24 16.15
CA LYS A 83 32.31 11.51 14.98
C LYS A 83 32.79 10.10 15.33
N ASN A 84 33.48 9.96 16.45
CA ASN A 84 34.05 8.67 16.89
C ASN A 84 32.99 7.70 17.44
N GLN A 85 31.73 8.13 17.54
CA GLN A 85 30.59 7.29 17.93
C GLN A 85 29.86 6.69 16.72
N VAL A 86 30.32 7.00 15.50
CA VAL A 86 29.75 6.49 14.26
C VAL A 86 30.75 5.54 13.59
N THR A 87 30.29 4.33 13.26
CA THR A 87 31.09 3.34 12.53
C THR A 87 30.33 2.87 11.29
N ILE A 88 31.04 2.73 10.18
CA ILE A 88 30.53 2.13 8.95
C ILE A 88 31.33 0.88 8.63
N THR A 89 30.65 -0.25 8.53
CA THR A 89 31.24 -1.56 8.27
C THR A 89 30.57 -2.20 7.05
N PRO A 90 31.22 -2.18 5.88
CA PRO A 90 30.78 -2.98 4.75
C PRO A 90 31.18 -4.44 4.96
N ILE A 91 30.24 -5.36 4.71
CA ILE A 91 30.45 -6.82 4.81
C ILE A 91 30.00 -7.43 3.49
N PHE A 92 30.88 -8.24 2.90
CA PHE A 92 30.60 -8.99 1.67
C PHE A 92 30.57 -10.47 2.04
N ASP A 93 29.40 -11.08 1.97
CA ASP A 93 29.22 -12.51 2.27
C ASP A 93 28.55 -13.20 1.09
N GLN A 94 29.32 -14.03 0.39
CA GLN A 94 28.91 -14.83 -0.77
C GLN A 94 28.22 -14.02 -1.87
N ARG A 95 26.93 -13.72 -1.69
CA ARG A 95 26.03 -13.05 -2.62
C ARG A 95 25.32 -11.82 -2.03
N THR A 96 25.75 -11.39 -0.84
CA THR A 96 25.14 -10.29 -0.10
C THR A 96 26.16 -9.21 0.22
N HIS A 97 25.84 -7.98 -0.15
CA HIS A 97 26.54 -6.79 0.32
C HIS A 97 25.74 -6.17 1.48
N THR A 98 26.28 -6.23 2.69
CA THR A 98 25.68 -5.58 3.86
C THR A 98 26.45 -4.30 4.19
N PHE A 99 25.75 -3.17 4.19
CA PHE A 99 26.24 -1.89 4.67
C PHE A 99 25.70 -1.65 6.08
N TYR A 100 26.57 -1.73 7.09
CA TYR A 100 26.20 -1.57 8.49
C TYR A 100 26.64 -0.20 9.03
N LEU A 101 25.68 0.64 9.41
CA LEU A 101 25.89 1.95 10.03
C LEU A 101 25.53 1.90 11.53
N GLU A 102 26.51 2.04 12.39
CA GLU A 102 26.32 2.04 13.84
C GLU A 102 26.52 3.44 14.40
N GLY A 103 25.52 3.92 15.15
CA GLY A 103 25.59 5.12 15.96
C GLY A 103 25.61 4.81 17.46
N PRO A 104 25.67 5.84 18.30
CA PRO A 104 25.69 5.70 19.75
C PRO A 104 24.42 5.06 20.27
N THR A 105 24.57 4.24 21.30
CA THR A 105 23.47 3.58 22.01
C THR A 105 22.99 4.39 23.24
N ASP A 106 23.87 5.20 23.82
CA ASP A 106 23.62 5.89 25.10
C ASP A 106 22.61 7.04 25.00
N PHE A 107 21.77 7.17 26.04
CA PHE A 107 20.66 8.12 26.02
C PHE A 107 21.06 9.60 26.01
N THR A 108 22.28 9.90 26.43
CA THR A 108 22.83 11.27 26.54
C THR A 108 23.50 11.77 25.26
N SER A 109 23.65 10.92 24.25
CA SER A 109 24.27 11.30 22.97
C SER A 109 23.38 12.25 22.16
N ASN A 110 24.02 13.18 21.46
CA ASN A 110 23.33 14.05 20.51
C ASN A 110 22.85 13.22 19.32
N SER A 111 21.79 13.67 18.65
CA SER A 111 21.31 13.01 17.44
C SER A 111 22.39 13.01 16.36
N ILE A 112 22.54 11.91 15.62
CA ILE A 112 23.31 11.86 14.37
C ILE A 112 22.33 11.80 13.21
N TYR A 113 22.67 12.52 12.15
CA TYR A 113 21.92 12.51 10.91
C TYR A 113 22.73 11.87 9.79
N HIS A 114 22.11 11.03 8.97
CA HIS A 114 22.73 10.44 7.79
C HIS A 114 21.89 10.60 6.53
N GLU A 115 22.57 10.73 5.40
CA GLU A 115 21.98 10.59 4.07
C GLU A 115 22.79 9.53 3.33
N THR A 116 22.16 8.39 3.06
CA THR A 116 22.77 7.28 2.32
C THR A 116 22.14 7.19 0.94
N THR A 117 22.94 7.08 -0.10
CA THR A 117 22.48 6.78 -1.46
C THR A 117 22.88 5.35 -1.80
N ILE A 118 21.91 4.52 -2.19
CA ILE A 118 22.13 3.18 -2.76
C ILE A 118 21.81 3.30 -4.24
N GLN A 119 22.84 3.20 -5.08
CA GLN A 119 22.75 3.44 -6.51
C GLN A 119 23.12 2.17 -7.28
N TYR A 120 22.24 1.74 -8.18
CA TYR A 120 22.50 0.67 -9.13
C TYR A 120 22.85 1.26 -10.51
N PRO A 121 23.78 0.68 -11.29
CA PRO A 121 24.01 1.07 -12.69
C PRO A 121 22.77 0.88 -13.55
N ARG A 122 22.55 1.71 -14.59
CA ARG A 122 21.45 1.52 -15.57
C ARG A 122 21.49 0.18 -16.30
N ALA A 123 22.67 -0.43 -16.40
CA ALA A 123 22.83 -1.74 -17.01
C ALA A 123 22.28 -2.88 -16.13
N THR A 124 22.02 -2.62 -14.84
CA THR A 124 21.44 -3.59 -13.92
C THR A 124 19.93 -3.58 -14.03
N LEU A 125 19.39 -4.50 -14.83
CA LEU A 125 17.95 -4.59 -15.04
C LEU A 125 17.23 -5.41 -13.95
N ALA A 126 17.97 -6.24 -13.19
CA ALA A 126 17.41 -7.07 -12.14
C ALA A 126 18.40 -7.29 -11.00
N THR A 127 17.89 -7.43 -9.78
CA THR A 127 18.62 -7.82 -8.57
C THR A 127 17.72 -8.71 -7.70
N GLU A 128 18.31 -9.56 -6.86
CA GLU A 128 17.52 -10.48 -6.03
C GLU A 128 16.81 -9.72 -4.92
N SER A 129 17.54 -9.03 -4.03
CA SER A 129 16.87 -8.34 -2.92
C SER A 129 17.50 -7.02 -2.49
N LEU A 130 16.64 -6.15 -1.95
CA LEU A 130 17.01 -4.96 -1.19
C LEU A 130 16.35 -5.01 0.18
N THR A 131 17.15 -4.94 1.24
CA THR A 131 16.66 -4.84 2.62
C THR A 131 17.14 -3.55 3.26
N VAL A 132 16.23 -2.78 3.84
CA VAL A 132 16.55 -1.53 4.56
C VAL A 132 15.96 -1.58 5.97
N GLU A 133 16.80 -1.70 6.99
CA GLU A 133 16.39 -1.70 8.39
C GLU A 133 17.10 -0.56 9.13
N SER A 134 16.33 0.42 9.61
CA SER A 134 16.92 1.62 10.21
C SER A 134 15.92 2.39 11.08
N PRO A 135 16.31 2.80 12.30
CA PRO A 135 15.47 3.65 13.13
C PRO A 135 15.44 5.08 12.58
N ASN A 136 14.29 5.75 12.67
CA ASN A 136 14.14 7.17 12.32
C ASN A 136 14.64 7.57 10.92
N THR A 137 14.61 6.63 9.98
CA THR A 137 15.13 6.83 8.64
C THR A 137 14.05 6.63 7.62
N SER A 138 13.94 7.56 6.68
CA SER A 138 13.03 7.43 5.54
C SER A 138 13.73 6.78 4.36
N LEU A 139 13.00 6.03 3.54
CA LEU A 139 13.47 5.48 2.27
C LEU A 139 12.75 6.19 1.12
N GLN A 140 13.50 6.73 0.17
CA GLN A 140 12.98 7.44 -0.99
C GLN A 140 13.62 6.92 -2.27
N GLY A 141 12.86 6.84 -3.35
CA GLY A 141 13.38 6.45 -4.65
C GLY A 141 12.40 6.81 -5.75
N ASN A 142 12.92 7.29 -6.88
CA ASN A 142 12.11 7.74 -8.01
C ASN A 142 12.60 7.08 -9.29
N GLN A 143 11.71 6.92 -10.27
CA GLN A 143 12.04 6.41 -11.61
C GLN A 143 12.70 5.02 -11.60
N LEU A 144 12.22 4.13 -10.73
CA LEU A 144 12.81 2.79 -10.54
C LEU A 144 12.32 1.75 -11.56
N PHE A 145 11.56 2.17 -12.58
CA PHE A 145 10.77 1.28 -13.46
C PHE A 145 11.59 0.37 -14.38
N ASN A 146 12.91 0.57 -14.46
CA ASN A 146 13.83 -0.27 -15.24
C ASN A 146 14.63 -1.25 -14.37
N LEU A 147 14.43 -1.24 -13.04
CA LEU A 147 15.13 -2.11 -12.10
C LEU A 147 14.11 -3.04 -11.43
N PHE A 148 14.21 -4.32 -11.73
CA PHE A 148 13.38 -5.35 -11.13
C PHE A 148 14.06 -5.93 -9.87
N PHE A 149 13.30 -6.08 -8.79
CA PHE A 149 13.73 -6.78 -7.56
C PHE A 149 12.97 -8.10 -7.42
N ASP A 150 13.60 -9.21 -7.01
CA ASP A 150 12.77 -10.35 -6.55
C ASP A 150 12.09 -9.99 -5.22
N THR A 151 12.78 -9.28 -4.32
CA THR A 151 12.19 -8.84 -3.05
C THR A 151 12.71 -7.48 -2.59
N ILE A 152 11.80 -6.61 -2.14
CA ILE A 152 12.15 -5.41 -1.37
C ILE A 152 11.58 -5.56 0.02
N LYS A 153 12.41 -5.36 1.04
CA LYS A 153 12.03 -5.42 2.45
C LYS A 153 12.45 -4.15 3.18
N THR A 154 11.55 -3.58 3.98
CA THR A 154 11.90 -2.51 4.92
C THR A 154 11.43 -2.81 6.33
N ALA A 155 12.22 -2.39 7.32
CA ALA A 155 11.82 -2.37 8.71
C ALA A 155 12.26 -1.02 9.33
N LEU A 156 11.38 -0.02 9.24
CA LEU A 156 11.64 1.34 9.71
C LEU A 156 10.78 1.67 10.93
N THR A 157 11.14 2.70 11.70
CA THR A 157 10.35 3.11 12.88
C THR A 157 9.61 4.42 12.69
N ASN A 158 10.30 5.50 12.30
CA ASN A 158 9.69 6.83 12.22
C ASN A 158 9.79 7.50 10.85
N GLY A 159 10.56 6.94 9.93
CA GLY A 159 10.67 7.48 8.57
C GLY A 159 9.65 6.86 7.63
N SER A 160 9.23 7.69 6.66
CA SER A 160 8.34 7.27 5.58
C SER A 160 9.07 6.43 4.53
N VAL A 161 8.31 5.65 3.77
CA VAL A 161 8.76 4.99 2.54
C VAL A 161 8.03 5.62 1.38
N SER A 162 8.77 6.13 0.39
CA SER A 162 8.22 6.73 -0.83
C SER A 162 8.99 6.21 -2.04
N LEU A 163 8.43 5.22 -2.74
CA LEU A 163 9.10 4.57 -3.87
C LEU A 163 8.25 4.64 -5.13
N ASP A 164 8.73 5.35 -6.14
CA ASP A 164 8.02 5.53 -7.41
C ASP A 164 8.62 4.69 -8.55
N GLY A 165 7.74 3.95 -9.23
CA GLY A 165 8.06 3.07 -10.34
C GLY A 165 8.79 1.78 -9.93
N VAL A 166 8.53 1.22 -8.74
CA VAL A 166 9.20 -0.02 -8.33
C VAL A 166 8.64 -1.22 -9.08
N GLN A 167 9.50 -2.05 -9.67
CA GLN A 167 9.15 -3.38 -10.15
C GLN A 167 9.68 -4.44 -9.19
N THR A 168 8.82 -5.28 -8.62
CA THR A 168 9.26 -6.35 -7.73
C THR A 168 8.41 -7.62 -7.84
N ASP A 169 8.91 -8.78 -7.43
CA ASP A 169 8.03 -9.95 -7.20
C ASP A 169 7.31 -9.79 -5.86
N VAL A 170 8.05 -9.44 -4.80
CA VAL A 170 7.52 -9.28 -3.44
C VAL A 170 7.92 -7.94 -2.83
N ALA A 171 6.95 -7.22 -2.25
CA ALA A 171 7.18 -5.98 -1.52
C ALA A 171 6.73 -6.12 -0.05
N HIS A 172 7.67 -6.18 0.89
CA HIS A 172 7.42 -6.13 2.33
C HIS A 172 7.84 -4.78 2.90
N ILE A 173 6.92 -3.81 2.91
CA ILE A 173 7.25 -2.43 3.28
C ILE A 173 6.63 -2.12 4.64
N HIS A 174 7.45 -2.18 5.70
CA HIS A 174 6.99 -1.95 7.07
C HIS A 174 7.65 -0.70 7.68
N THR A 175 6.86 0.11 8.36
CA THR A 175 7.33 1.24 9.17
C THR A 175 6.40 1.51 10.36
N THR A 176 6.90 1.78 11.56
CA THR A 176 5.98 1.94 12.72
C THR A 176 5.12 3.22 12.63
N ASN A 177 5.74 4.36 12.34
CA ASN A 177 5.09 5.69 12.40
C ASN A 177 5.19 6.48 11.09
N GLY A 178 6.05 6.07 10.17
CA GLY A 178 6.15 6.73 8.86
C GLY A 178 5.03 6.34 7.92
N SER A 179 4.68 7.19 6.97
CA SER A 179 3.76 6.84 5.88
C SER A 179 4.43 5.92 4.86
N ILE A 180 3.65 5.11 4.17
CA ILE A 180 4.07 4.31 3.02
C ILE A 180 3.37 4.87 1.78
N GLY A 181 4.10 5.11 0.71
CA GLY A 181 3.46 5.44 -0.56
C GLY A 181 4.36 5.27 -1.77
N GLY A 182 3.77 5.44 -2.95
CA GLY A 182 4.47 5.27 -4.21
C GLY A 182 3.69 4.52 -5.27
N VAL A 183 4.40 4.08 -6.31
CA VAL A 183 3.86 3.29 -7.42
C VAL A 183 4.63 1.99 -7.53
N TYR A 184 3.92 0.88 -7.40
CA TYR A 184 4.48 -0.47 -7.35
C TYR A 184 3.89 -1.33 -8.45
N ASP A 185 4.74 -2.06 -9.16
CA ASP A 185 4.42 -3.16 -10.05
C ASP A 185 4.92 -4.46 -9.42
N ALA A 186 4.00 -5.19 -8.78
CA ALA A 186 4.33 -6.26 -7.84
C ALA A 186 3.50 -7.54 -8.04
N GLY A 187 4.08 -8.69 -7.72
CA GLY A 187 3.34 -9.95 -7.58
C GLY A 187 2.64 -10.06 -6.22
N HIS A 188 3.36 -9.73 -5.15
CA HIS A 188 2.89 -9.70 -3.77
C HIS A 188 3.22 -8.37 -3.10
N VAL A 189 2.28 -7.86 -2.31
CA VAL A 189 2.40 -6.61 -1.55
C VAL A 189 1.96 -6.86 -0.11
N ASP A 190 2.81 -6.46 0.83
CA ASP A 190 2.54 -6.44 2.26
C ASP A 190 3.05 -5.12 2.87
N PHE A 191 2.12 -4.19 3.06
CA PHE A 191 2.38 -2.86 3.61
C PHE A 191 1.84 -2.76 5.03
N ALA A 192 2.69 -2.41 5.98
CA ALA A 192 2.30 -2.31 7.38
C ALA A 192 2.82 -1.04 8.04
N SER A 193 1.92 -0.33 8.70
CA SER A 193 2.27 0.72 9.66
C SER A 193 1.47 0.63 10.95
N SER A 194 1.93 1.27 12.03
CA SER A 194 1.07 1.46 13.20
C SER A 194 0.31 2.77 13.08
N ASN A 195 1.00 3.84 12.71
CA ASN A 195 0.45 5.19 12.75
C ASN A 195 0.51 5.94 11.42
N GLY A 196 1.37 5.53 10.49
CA GLY A 196 1.47 6.16 9.18
C GLY A 196 0.34 5.76 8.25
N GLY A 197 -0.03 6.69 7.36
CA GLY A 197 -0.94 6.40 6.25
C GLY A 197 -0.26 5.57 5.17
N ILE A 198 -1.06 4.82 4.42
CA ILE A 198 -0.64 4.01 3.27
C ILE A 198 -1.34 4.57 2.05
N MET A 199 -0.58 5.16 1.12
CA MET A 199 -1.09 5.82 -0.08
C MET A 199 -0.35 5.30 -1.32
N ALA A 200 -0.90 4.33 -2.03
CA ALA A 200 -0.16 3.62 -3.08
C ALA A 200 -1.00 3.34 -4.32
N LYS A 201 -0.33 3.45 -5.48
CA LYS A 201 -0.81 2.87 -6.74
C LYS A 201 -0.13 1.53 -6.96
N LEU A 202 -0.93 0.48 -7.11
CA LEU A 202 -0.46 -0.89 -7.24
C LEU A 202 -0.89 -1.44 -8.59
N ASN A 203 0.07 -1.87 -9.41
CA ASN A 203 -0.16 -2.71 -10.58
C ASN A 203 0.22 -4.13 -10.18
N ILE A 204 -0.78 -4.99 -10.02
CA ILE A 204 -0.60 -6.36 -9.55
C ILE A 204 -0.57 -7.30 -10.75
N ARG A 205 0.48 -8.13 -10.81
CA ARG A 205 0.68 -9.18 -11.81
C ARG A 205 0.85 -10.54 -11.17
N ASP A 206 0.86 -11.59 -11.97
CA ASP A 206 1.15 -12.94 -11.45
C ASP A 206 2.58 -13.00 -10.87
N PRO A 207 2.73 -13.50 -9.63
CA PRO A 207 4.04 -13.68 -9.01
C PRO A 207 4.81 -14.83 -9.67
N ARG A 208 6.14 -14.75 -9.66
CA ARG A 208 7.02 -15.77 -10.24
C ARG A 208 6.93 -17.11 -9.52
N ASP A 209 6.57 -17.09 -8.24
CA ASP A 209 6.34 -18.31 -7.45
C ASP A 209 5.10 -19.11 -7.91
N GLY A 210 4.30 -18.54 -8.82
CA GLY A 210 3.09 -19.14 -9.33
C GLY A 210 1.98 -19.21 -8.29
N ARG A 211 2.00 -18.44 -7.21
CA ARG A 211 0.85 -18.36 -6.31
C ARG A 211 -0.14 -17.32 -6.79
N GLN A 212 -1.28 -17.25 -6.11
CA GLN A 212 -2.22 -16.16 -6.33
C GLN A 212 -1.61 -14.88 -5.75
N SER A 213 -1.70 -13.77 -6.48
CA SER A 213 -1.20 -12.47 -6.01
C SER A 213 -1.88 -12.07 -4.71
N VAL A 214 -1.10 -11.51 -3.78
CA VAL A 214 -1.59 -11.10 -2.45
C VAL A 214 -1.33 -9.63 -2.25
N VAL A 215 -2.33 -8.89 -1.81
CA VAL A 215 -2.23 -7.49 -1.38
C VAL A 215 -2.71 -7.39 0.05
N SER A 216 -1.79 -7.21 0.99
CA SER A 216 -2.04 -7.00 2.42
C SER A 216 -1.67 -5.58 2.77
N THR A 217 -2.62 -4.78 3.26
CA THR A 217 -2.33 -3.45 3.79
C THR A 217 -2.92 -3.27 5.18
N LYS A 218 -2.08 -2.82 6.12
CA LYS A 218 -2.47 -2.72 7.53
C LYS A 218 -1.95 -1.46 8.19
N THR A 219 -2.84 -0.74 8.86
CA THR A 219 -2.47 0.31 9.80
C THR A 219 -3.37 0.35 11.02
N SER A 220 -2.95 0.95 12.14
CA SER A 220 -3.87 1.16 13.28
C SER A 220 -4.55 2.52 13.18
N ASN A 221 -3.81 3.54 12.81
CA ASN A 221 -4.27 4.93 12.89
C ASN A 221 -4.13 5.72 11.58
N GLY A 222 -3.42 5.19 10.58
CA GLY A 222 -3.25 5.85 9.30
C GLY A 222 -4.44 5.67 8.37
N LEU A 223 -4.65 6.65 7.48
CA LEU A 223 -5.50 6.49 6.30
C LEU A 223 -4.93 5.38 5.40
N ILE A 224 -5.79 4.55 4.81
CA ILE A 224 -5.43 3.70 3.67
C ILE A 224 -6.10 4.28 2.44
N ASP A 225 -5.31 4.59 1.41
CA ASP A 225 -5.77 5.06 0.09
C ASP A 225 -5.04 4.28 -1.00
N LEU A 226 -5.75 3.38 -1.67
CA LEU A 226 -5.19 2.46 -2.65
C LEU A 226 -5.88 2.56 -4.00
N HIS A 227 -5.06 2.61 -5.04
CA HIS A 227 -5.50 2.45 -6.43
C HIS A 227 -4.85 1.20 -7.01
N VAL A 228 -5.62 0.12 -7.12
CA VAL A 228 -5.12 -1.20 -7.51
C VAL A 228 -5.59 -1.56 -8.92
N THR A 229 -4.66 -1.89 -9.80
CA THR A 229 -4.94 -2.44 -11.13
C THR A 229 -4.48 -3.90 -11.14
N VAL A 230 -5.39 -4.82 -11.44
CA VAL A 230 -5.16 -6.27 -11.43
C VAL A 230 -5.59 -6.83 -12.79
N THR A 231 -4.97 -6.36 -13.86
CA THR A 231 -5.32 -6.77 -15.24
C THR A 231 -4.49 -7.94 -15.75
N ASP A 232 -3.29 -8.13 -15.20
CA ASP A 232 -2.29 -9.07 -15.69
C ASP A 232 -2.10 -10.24 -14.70
N THR A 233 -3.20 -10.75 -14.13
CA THR A 233 -3.19 -11.90 -13.23
C THR A 233 -4.07 -13.03 -13.78
N VAL A 234 -3.48 -14.19 -14.05
CA VAL A 234 -4.22 -15.40 -14.42
C VAL A 234 -4.83 -16.03 -13.16
N ARG A 235 -4.22 -15.85 -11.99
CA ARG A 235 -4.63 -16.53 -10.75
C ARG A 235 -5.53 -15.68 -9.84
N GLY A 236 -6.01 -14.54 -10.33
CA GLY A 236 -6.81 -13.61 -9.56
C GLY A 236 -6.01 -12.98 -8.42
N VAL A 237 -6.71 -12.35 -7.47
CA VAL A 237 -6.07 -11.64 -6.35
C VAL A 237 -6.74 -11.97 -5.02
N TRP A 238 -5.92 -12.07 -3.97
CA TRP A 238 -6.36 -12.01 -2.59
C TRP A 238 -5.95 -10.66 -2.00
N MET A 239 -6.92 -9.82 -1.64
CA MET A 239 -6.68 -8.47 -1.12
C MET A 239 -7.32 -8.30 0.25
N GLU A 240 -6.54 -7.83 1.22
CA GLU A 240 -7.00 -7.52 2.57
C GLU A 240 -6.45 -6.15 3.01
N ASN A 241 -7.37 -5.24 3.34
CA ASN A 241 -7.04 -3.88 3.76
C ASN A 241 -7.65 -3.61 5.15
N VAL A 242 -6.81 -3.30 6.14
CA VAL A 242 -7.23 -3.19 7.54
C VAL A 242 -6.73 -1.90 8.18
N THR A 243 -7.64 -1.08 8.69
CA THR A 243 -7.30 0.07 9.54
C THR A 243 -8.19 0.15 10.77
N ARG A 244 -7.68 0.43 11.97
CA ARG A 244 -8.56 0.48 13.16
C ARG A 244 -9.33 1.81 13.24
N ASN A 245 -8.64 2.93 13.08
CA ASN A 245 -9.13 4.23 13.51
C ASN A 245 -9.31 5.28 12.40
N SER A 246 -8.87 5.00 11.18
CA SER A 246 -8.93 5.96 10.08
C SER A 246 -9.76 5.46 8.92
N ASN A 247 -9.99 6.34 7.95
CA ASN A 247 -10.72 6.01 6.72
C ASN A 247 -9.93 5.02 5.85
N LEU A 248 -10.67 4.33 5.00
CA LEU A 248 -10.16 3.40 4.00
C LEU A 248 -10.81 3.74 2.67
N ALA A 249 -10.00 4.17 1.71
CA ALA A 249 -10.38 4.39 0.32
C ALA A 249 -9.65 3.34 -0.54
N VAL A 250 -10.41 2.52 -1.27
CA VAL A 250 -9.85 1.49 -2.16
C VAL A 250 -10.58 1.55 -3.49
N GLY A 251 -9.84 1.90 -4.54
CA GLY A 251 -10.24 1.77 -5.93
C GLY A 251 -9.55 0.58 -6.58
N THR A 252 -10.30 -0.32 -7.20
CA THR A 252 -9.74 -1.52 -7.85
C THR A 252 -10.30 -1.71 -9.26
N LEU A 253 -9.41 -1.89 -10.24
CA LEU A 253 -9.73 -2.38 -11.58
C LEU A 253 -9.28 -3.85 -11.69
N LEU A 254 -10.23 -4.75 -11.93
CA LEU A 254 -10.00 -6.19 -11.98
C LEU A 254 -10.20 -6.71 -13.40
N GLY A 255 -9.12 -7.20 -14.02
CA GLY A 255 -9.17 -7.88 -15.30
C GLY A 255 -9.55 -9.35 -15.18
N LYS A 256 -9.53 -10.03 -16.33
CA LYS A 256 -9.88 -11.45 -16.44
C LYS A 256 -8.86 -12.34 -15.75
N ALA A 257 -9.36 -13.31 -14.98
CA ALA A 257 -8.54 -14.35 -14.36
C ALA A 257 -9.22 -15.73 -14.49
N ASP A 258 -8.44 -16.79 -14.30
CA ASP A 258 -8.93 -18.19 -14.28
C ASP A 258 -9.41 -18.61 -12.88
N ARG A 259 -8.96 -17.91 -11.83
CA ARG A 259 -9.27 -18.21 -10.43
C ARG A 259 -10.09 -17.11 -9.78
N ALA A 260 -10.77 -17.48 -8.70
CA ALA A 260 -11.57 -16.57 -7.92
C ALA A 260 -10.71 -15.45 -7.30
N SER A 261 -11.27 -14.25 -7.22
CA SER A 261 -10.66 -13.12 -6.50
C SER A 261 -11.42 -12.82 -5.22
N PHE A 262 -10.70 -12.43 -4.17
CA PHE A 262 -11.23 -12.05 -2.87
C PHE A 262 -10.70 -10.67 -2.50
N ILE A 263 -11.60 -9.75 -2.13
CA ILE A 263 -11.24 -8.39 -1.72
C ILE A 263 -11.96 -8.05 -0.41
N SER A 264 -11.20 -7.75 0.64
CA SER A 264 -11.72 -7.41 1.95
C SER A 264 -11.20 -6.05 2.42
N SER A 265 -12.10 -5.22 2.95
CA SER A 265 -11.76 -3.95 3.59
C SER A 265 -12.41 -3.86 4.96
N THR A 266 -11.60 -3.70 6.02
CA THR A 266 -12.09 -3.71 7.40
C THR A 266 -11.60 -2.50 8.20
N THR A 267 -12.52 -1.87 8.93
CA THR A 267 -12.18 -0.87 9.94
C THR A 267 -13.03 -0.93 11.20
N SER A 268 -12.56 -0.37 12.31
CA SER A 268 -13.40 -0.22 13.50
C SER A 268 -14.13 1.12 13.49
N ASN A 269 -13.44 2.21 13.21
CA ASN A 269 -13.97 3.56 13.42
C ASN A 269 -14.02 4.43 12.16
N GLY A 270 -13.31 4.05 11.10
CA GLY A 270 -13.25 4.85 9.88
C GLY A 270 -14.39 4.59 8.91
N ARG A 271 -14.56 5.52 7.98
CA ARG A 271 -15.39 5.33 6.79
C ARG A 271 -14.66 4.44 5.78
N ILE A 272 -15.40 3.53 5.15
CA ILE A 272 -14.94 2.77 3.97
C ILE A 272 -15.57 3.38 2.72
N ASP A 273 -14.73 3.80 1.78
CA ASP A 273 -15.08 4.19 0.42
C ASP A 273 -14.45 3.17 -0.55
N PHE A 274 -15.26 2.24 -1.03
CA PHE A 274 -14.81 1.13 -1.87
C PHE A 274 -15.36 1.23 -3.28
N ASN A 275 -14.50 1.23 -4.29
CA ASN A 275 -14.86 1.26 -5.69
C ASN A 275 -14.19 0.07 -6.40
N LEU A 276 -14.98 -0.77 -7.07
CA LEU A 276 -14.49 -1.93 -7.81
C LEU A 276 -15.10 -1.95 -9.20
N ASP A 277 -14.24 -1.95 -10.21
CA ASP A 277 -14.60 -2.30 -11.58
C ASP A 277 -14.11 -3.72 -11.90
N ALA A 278 -15.04 -4.67 -11.92
CA ALA A 278 -14.81 -6.04 -12.35
C ALA A 278 -15.56 -6.35 -13.66
N SER A 279 -15.93 -5.33 -14.44
CA SER A 279 -16.70 -5.45 -15.69
C SER A 279 -16.09 -6.41 -16.71
N GLN A 280 -14.76 -6.57 -16.68
CA GLN A 280 -14.00 -7.40 -17.62
C GLN A 280 -13.51 -8.71 -17.02
N SER A 281 -13.83 -8.98 -15.75
CA SER A 281 -13.17 -10.03 -15.01
C SER A 281 -13.74 -11.41 -15.39
N GLY A 282 -15.04 -11.64 -15.22
CA GLY A 282 -15.70 -12.91 -15.52
C GLY A 282 -15.37 -14.07 -14.55
N GLN A 283 -14.30 -13.99 -13.74
CA GLN A 283 -14.01 -14.96 -12.67
C GLN A 283 -15.00 -14.87 -11.50
N PRO A 284 -15.12 -15.91 -10.66
CA PRO A 284 -15.80 -15.77 -9.38
C PRO A 284 -15.17 -14.65 -8.52
N LEU A 285 -16.01 -13.86 -7.87
CA LEU A 285 -15.58 -12.70 -7.10
C LEU A 285 -16.27 -12.67 -5.74
N GLU A 286 -15.48 -12.46 -4.70
CA GLU A 286 -15.95 -12.22 -3.34
C GLU A 286 -15.47 -10.87 -2.83
N VAL A 287 -16.39 -10.08 -2.26
CA VAL A 287 -16.14 -8.76 -1.68
C VAL A 287 -16.71 -8.69 -0.28
N ALA A 288 -15.90 -8.31 0.71
CA ALA A 288 -16.32 -8.16 2.09
C ALA A 288 -15.87 -6.79 2.66
N ASN A 289 -16.82 -5.91 2.97
CA ASN A 289 -16.52 -4.62 3.58
C ASN A 289 -17.15 -4.51 4.96
N LYS A 290 -16.34 -4.28 5.99
CA LYS A 290 -16.80 -4.30 7.39
C LYS A 290 -16.33 -3.08 8.16
N SER A 291 -17.27 -2.38 8.78
CA SER A 291 -16.98 -1.35 9.79
C SER A 291 -17.68 -1.66 11.11
N THR A 292 -17.26 -1.06 12.23
CA THR A 292 -18.07 -1.09 13.47
C THR A 292 -18.84 0.22 13.62
N ASN A 293 -18.14 1.35 13.54
CA ASN A 293 -18.69 2.67 13.82
C ASN A 293 -18.72 3.61 12.62
N GLY A 294 -17.97 3.31 11.56
CA GLY A 294 -17.95 4.15 10.37
C GLY A 294 -18.91 3.67 9.28
N SER A 295 -19.24 4.60 8.38
CA SER A 295 -20.10 4.30 7.24
C SER A 295 -19.35 3.48 6.19
N VAL A 296 -20.08 2.64 5.46
CA VAL A 296 -19.53 1.88 4.33
C VAL A 296 -20.26 2.28 3.07
N ILE A 297 -19.52 2.74 2.06
CA ILE A 297 -20.02 3.00 0.72
C ILE A 297 -19.24 2.11 -0.23
N SER A 298 -19.95 1.28 -1.00
CA SER A 298 -19.35 0.34 -1.94
C SER A 298 -20.00 0.46 -3.30
N SER A 299 -19.23 0.88 -4.31
CA SER A 299 -19.65 0.93 -5.71
C SER A 299 -18.96 -0.20 -6.47
N ILE A 300 -19.73 -1.17 -6.94
CA ILE A 300 -19.20 -2.41 -7.53
C ILE A 300 -19.83 -2.61 -8.91
N MET A 301 -18.99 -2.74 -9.94
CA MET A 301 -19.40 -3.09 -11.29
C MET A 301 -19.06 -4.56 -11.57
N VAL A 302 -20.09 -5.37 -11.81
CA VAL A 302 -19.96 -6.79 -12.17
C VAL A 302 -20.72 -7.06 -13.46
N PRO A 303 -20.16 -7.81 -14.44
CA PRO A 303 -20.88 -8.19 -15.64
C PRO A 303 -22.01 -9.17 -15.33
N GLU A 304 -22.90 -9.34 -16.32
CA GLU A 304 -23.97 -10.33 -16.23
C GLU A 304 -23.40 -11.74 -16.05
N ASN A 305 -24.12 -12.60 -15.33
CA ASN A 305 -23.77 -14.01 -15.09
C ASN A 305 -22.46 -14.27 -14.32
N GLN A 306 -21.77 -13.25 -13.82
CA GLN A 306 -20.63 -13.46 -12.93
C GLN A 306 -21.08 -14.07 -11.60
N ARG A 307 -20.35 -15.08 -11.11
CA ARG A 307 -20.54 -15.59 -9.75
C ARG A 307 -19.97 -14.59 -8.76
N PHE A 308 -20.83 -13.73 -8.22
CA PHE A 308 -20.48 -12.69 -7.26
C PHE A 308 -21.03 -12.99 -5.87
N GLN A 309 -20.22 -12.78 -4.83
CA GLN A 309 -20.63 -12.80 -3.43
C GLN A 309 -20.17 -11.51 -2.75
N GLY A 310 -21.10 -10.67 -2.33
CA GLY A 310 -20.82 -9.44 -1.61
C GLY A 310 -21.39 -9.46 -0.20
N ALA A 311 -20.63 -8.95 0.76
CA ALA A 311 -21.07 -8.68 2.12
C ALA A 311 -20.61 -7.28 2.55
N VAL A 312 -21.55 -6.45 3.01
CA VAL A 312 -21.27 -5.11 3.53
C VAL A 312 -21.91 -4.97 4.90
N GLU A 313 -21.10 -4.74 5.93
CA GLU A 313 -21.54 -4.76 7.33
C GLU A 313 -21.07 -3.53 8.10
N THR A 314 -21.95 -2.94 8.91
CA THR A 314 -21.56 -1.93 9.92
C THR A 314 -22.47 -1.95 11.14
N SER A 315 -21.95 -1.84 12.36
CA SER A 315 -22.82 -1.90 13.55
C SER A 315 -23.60 -0.60 13.77
N ASN A 316 -22.92 0.55 13.69
CA ASN A 316 -23.45 1.82 14.21
C ASN A 316 -23.63 2.93 13.17
N SER A 317 -23.36 2.66 11.90
CA SER A 317 -23.45 3.68 10.84
C SER A 317 -24.19 3.17 9.60
N SER A 318 -24.26 3.98 8.56
CA SER A 318 -24.92 3.61 7.31
C SER A 318 -24.07 2.66 6.46
N ALA A 319 -24.75 1.74 5.76
CA ALA A 319 -24.14 0.95 4.69
C ALA A 319 -24.88 1.21 3.37
N SER A 320 -24.14 1.55 2.33
CA SER A 320 -24.67 1.81 1.00
C SER A 320 -23.90 1.02 -0.04
N VAL A 321 -24.63 0.27 -0.85
CA VAL A 321 -24.07 -0.50 -1.96
C VAL A 321 -24.68 -0.02 -3.25
N ASN A 322 -23.84 0.30 -4.22
CA ASN A 322 -24.24 0.62 -5.59
C ASN A 322 -23.73 -0.49 -6.50
N LEU A 323 -24.63 -1.18 -7.18
CA LEU A 323 -24.34 -2.19 -8.21
C LEU A 323 -24.78 -1.69 -9.58
N THR A 324 -24.15 -2.17 -10.64
CA THR A 324 -24.64 -1.91 -12.00
C THR A 324 -25.93 -2.68 -12.27
N GLU A 325 -26.73 -2.19 -13.21
CA GLU A 325 -27.91 -2.88 -13.74
C GLU A 325 -27.60 -4.17 -14.51
N ALA A 326 -26.32 -4.51 -14.70
CA ALA A 326 -25.90 -5.82 -15.21
C ALA A 326 -25.99 -6.92 -14.13
N PHE A 327 -26.01 -6.55 -12.84
CA PHE A 327 -26.11 -7.53 -11.76
C PHE A 327 -27.39 -8.38 -11.86
N GLN A 328 -27.23 -9.71 -11.77
CA GLN A 328 -28.31 -10.68 -11.69
C GLN A 328 -28.09 -11.59 -10.48
N GLY A 329 -29.07 -11.65 -9.58
CA GLY A 329 -28.92 -12.42 -8.35
C GLY A 329 -29.77 -11.96 -7.19
N ALA A 330 -29.57 -12.62 -6.06
CA ALA A 330 -30.29 -12.38 -4.82
C ALA A 330 -29.66 -11.24 -4.01
N PHE A 331 -30.50 -10.51 -3.29
CA PHE A 331 -30.08 -9.51 -2.32
C PHE A 331 -30.80 -9.67 -0.99
N GLU A 332 -30.10 -9.32 0.08
CA GLU A 332 -30.62 -9.28 1.44
C GLU A 332 -30.10 -8.02 2.15
N LEU A 333 -31.02 -7.19 2.62
CA LEU A 333 -30.73 -5.97 3.36
C LEU A 333 -31.40 -6.06 4.72
N ASN A 334 -30.66 -5.92 5.81
CA ASN A 334 -31.20 -6.03 7.17
C ASN A 334 -30.65 -4.93 8.09
N THR A 335 -31.54 -4.32 8.86
CA THR A 335 -31.20 -3.50 10.01
C THR A 335 -32.10 -3.75 11.21
N SER A 336 -31.61 -3.52 12.42
CA SER A 336 -32.40 -3.70 13.64
C SER A 336 -33.21 -2.46 13.98
N ASN A 337 -32.62 -1.27 13.85
CA ASN A 337 -33.18 -0.02 14.37
C ASN A 337 -33.41 1.08 13.32
N ALA A 338 -33.06 0.85 12.05
CA ALA A 338 -33.16 1.87 11.00
C ALA A 338 -34.08 1.43 9.84
N SER A 339 -33.83 1.96 8.64
CA SER A 339 -34.54 1.60 7.41
C SER A 339 -33.63 0.86 6.43
N ALA A 340 -34.24 -0.05 5.67
CA ALA A 340 -33.65 -0.71 4.52
C ALA A 340 -34.29 -0.18 3.25
N LYS A 341 -33.48 0.20 2.25
CA LYS A 341 -33.95 0.73 0.97
C LYS A 341 -33.30 -0.02 -0.20
N VAL A 342 -34.10 -0.41 -1.19
CA VAL A 342 -33.59 -0.93 -2.47
C VAL A 342 -34.19 -0.12 -3.61
N GLU A 343 -33.36 0.29 -4.56
CA GLU A 343 -33.74 1.10 -5.72
C GLU A 343 -33.17 0.50 -7.01
N GLY A 344 -33.97 0.46 -8.08
CA GLY A 344 -33.54 -0.07 -9.38
C GLY A 344 -34.70 -0.63 -10.20
N SER A 345 -34.38 -1.08 -11.41
CA SER A 345 -35.31 -1.78 -12.31
C SER A 345 -35.28 -3.30 -12.12
N ASN A 346 -36.36 -3.98 -12.54
CA ASN A 346 -36.45 -5.45 -12.58
C ASN A 346 -36.23 -6.14 -11.23
N LEU A 347 -36.76 -5.53 -10.17
CA LEU A 347 -36.70 -6.05 -8.81
C LEU A 347 -37.93 -6.91 -8.52
N VAL A 348 -37.72 -8.06 -7.90
CA VAL A 348 -38.79 -8.84 -7.28
C VAL A 348 -38.50 -8.94 -5.79
N LEU A 349 -39.42 -8.42 -4.98
CA LEU A 349 -39.31 -8.42 -3.52
C LEU A 349 -40.07 -9.60 -2.93
N GLU A 350 -39.35 -10.46 -2.23
CA GLU A 350 -39.95 -11.53 -1.41
C GLU A 350 -40.30 -11.02 -0.01
N GLN A 351 -39.54 -10.03 0.46
CA GLN A 351 -39.75 -9.38 1.75
C GLN A 351 -39.53 -7.88 1.59
N ASP A 352 -40.54 -7.10 1.99
CA ASP A 352 -40.56 -5.65 1.87
C ASP A 352 -40.97 -4.96 3.19
N LYS A 353 -40.15 -5.14 4.25
CA LYS A 353 -40.39 -4.50 5.55
C LYS A 353 -39.56 -3.22 5.68
N LYS A 354 -39.92 -2.33 6.62
CA LYS A 354 -39.16 -1.07 6.86
C LYS A 354 -37.68 -1.34 7.10
N ALA A 355 -37.35 -2.32 7.95
CA ALA A 355 -36.00 -2.60 8.41
C ALA A 355 -35.35 -3.80 7.68
N SER A 356 -36.06 -4.45 6.75
CA SER A 356 -35.53 -5.62 6.05
C SER A 356 -36.13 -5.77 4.65
N LYS A 357 -35.26 -5.92 3.66
CA LYS A 357 -35.61 -6.21 2.26
C LYS A 357 -34.92 -7.50 1.82
N ARG A 358 -35.65 -8.38 1.15
CA ARG A 358 -35.08 -9.57 0.49
C ARG A 358 -35.74 -9.76 -0.86
N GLY A 359 -34.96 -10.16 -1.85
CA GLY A 359 -35.47 -10.38 -3.19
C GLY A 359 -34.38 -10.74 -4.16
N TYR A 360 -34.69 -10.59 -5.44
CA TYR A 360 -33.75 -10.82 -6.53
C TYR A 360 -33.93 -9.79 -7.64
N ARG A 361 -32.89 -9.66 -8.46
CA ARG A 361 -32.90 -8.82 -9.66
C ARG A 361 -32.66 -9.66 -10.90
N ARG A 362 -33.51 -9.50 -11.92
CA ARG A 362 -33.46 -10.25 -13.20
C ARG A 362 -33.39 -11.78 -13.01
N GLY A 363 -34.20 -12.31 -12.09
CA GLY A 363 -34.26 -13.75 -11.79
C GLY A 363 -33.24 -14.23 -10.76
N ASN A 364 -33.12 -15.55 -10.60
CA ASN A 364 -32.25 -16.19 -9.62
C ASN A 364 -30.82 -16.41 -10.17
N GLY A 365 -30.17 -15.31 -10.57
CA GLY A 365 -28.78 -15.34 -11.03
C GLY A 365 -27.80 -15.81 -9.96
N THR A 366 -26.54 -16.04 -10.33
CA THR A 366 -25.50 -16.56 -9.43
C THR A 366 -24.98 -15.55 -8.41
N GLY A 367 -25.33 -14.27 -8.58
CA GLY A 367 -24.92 -13.18 -7.68
C GLY A 367 -25.64 -13.23 -6.33
N LYS A 368 -24.93 -12.90 -5.25
CA LYS A 368 -25.50 -12.69 -3.91
C LYS A 368 -24.90 -11.44 -3.28
N ILE A 369 -25.72 -10.56 -2.74
CA ILE A 369 -25.27 -9.38 -1.99
C ILE A 369 -26.02 -9.31 -0.65
N LYS A 370 -25.26 -9.18 0.44
CA LYS A 370 -25.80 -8.94 1.78
C LYS A 370 -25.35 -7.56 2.28
N VAL A 371 -26.30 -6.78 2.79
CA VAL A 371 -26.01 -5.48 3.40
C VAL A 371 -26.64 -5.44 4.78
N HIS A 372 -25.83 -5.26 5.81
CA HIS A 372 -26.30 -5.32 7.19
C HIS A 372 -25.85 -4.10 8.00
N SER A 373 -26.76 -3.56 8.81
CA SER A 373 -26.37 -2.70 9.92
C SER A 373 -27.25 -2.82 11.15
N SER A 374 -26.68 -2.82 12.35
CA SER A 374 -27.51 -2.88 13.57
C SER A 374 -28.32 -1.60 13.77
N ASN A 375 -27.67 -0.43 13.68
CA ASN A 375 -28.28 0.85 14.06
C ASN A 375 -28.40 1.88 12.94
N GLY A 376 -27.69 1.72 11.82
CA GLY A 376 -27.74 2.66 10.72
C GLY A 376 -28.56 2.17 9.52
N PRO A 377 -28.96 3.08 8.63
CA PRO A 377 -29.72 2.72 7.45
C PRO A 377 -28.88 1.89 6.48
N VAL A 378 -29.52 0.94 5.80
CA VAL A 378 -28.91 0.13 4.75
C VAL A 378 -29.57 0.45 3.41
N SER A 379 -28.77 0.59 2.36
CA SER A 379 -29.27 0.87 1.02
C SER A 379 -28.56 0.06 -0.06
N LEU A 380 -29.31 -0.36 -1.07
CA LEU A 380 -28.83 -1.01 -2.28
C LEU A 380 -29.42 -0.30 -3.49
N ARG A 381 -28.57 0.14 -4.41
CA ARG A 381 -28.99 0.82 -5.64
C ARG A 381 -28.45 0.09 -6.85
N PHE A 382 -29.28 -0.08 -7.87
CA PHE A 382 -28.88 -0.55 -9.19
C PHE A 382 -28.92 0.61 -10.18
N TYR A 383 -27.83 0.87 -10.90
CA TYR A 383 -27.70 2.00 -11.83
C TYR A 383 -27.16 1.59 -13.21
N PRO A 384 -27.49 2.31 -14.30
CA PRO A 384 -26.98 2.02 -15.64
C PRO A 384 -25.45 2.07 -15.69
N ALA A 385 -24.81 1.21 -16.49
CA ALA A 385 -23.36 1.29 -16.69
C ALA A 385 -23.01 2.65 -17.31
N GLY A 386 -22.07 3.39 -16.69
CA GLY A 386 -21.69 4.75 -17.09
C GLY A 386 -22.04 5.83 -16.06
N ASP A 387 -23.09 5.62 -15.25
CA ASP A 387 -23.41 6.50 -14.11
C ASP A 387 -22.61 6.14 -12.84
N SER A 388 -21.72 5.16 -12.95
CA SER A 388 -20.90 4.71 -11.83
C SER A 388 -19.91 5.79 -11.42
N GLN A 389 -20.00 6.22 -10.16
CA GLN A 389 -18.95 6.98 -9.50
C GLN A 389 -17.64 6.17 -9.38
N ALA A 390 -17.66 4.84 -9.60
CA ALA A 390 -16.45 4.02 -9.59
C ALA A 390 -15.48 4.37 -10.74
N SER A 391 -15.97 4.91 -11.86
CA SER A 391 -15.14 5.23 -13.03
C SER A 391 -14.40 6.58 -12.95
N VAL A 392 -14.81 7.47 -12.04
CA VAL A 392 -14.34 8.87 -12.00
C VAL A 392 -13.05 9.04 -11.18
N SER A 393 -12.63 8.00 -10.45
CA SER A 393 -11.59 8.11 -9.41
C SER A 393 -10.28 7.36 -9.74
N PHE A 394 -10.07 6.92 -10.99
CA PHE A 394 -8.83 6.24 -11.41
C PHE A 394 -7.80 7.16 -12.04
#